data_AF-A0A948G6F6-F1
#
_entry.id   AF-A0A948G6F6-F1
#
_cell.length_a   1.000
_cell.length_b   1.000
_cell.length_c   1.000
_cell.angle_alpha   90.00
_cell.angle_beta   90.00
_cell.angle_gamma   90.00
#
_symmetry.space_group_name_H-M   'P 1'
#
loop_
_entity.id
_entity.type
_entity.pdbx_description
1 polymer ?
#
loop_
_entity_poly.entity_id
_entity_poly.type
_entity_poly.pdbx_seq_one_letter_code
_entity_poly.pdbx_strand_id
1 'polypeptide(L)'
;MILLLHGPNTFLSRQRLRKLIEGFKKKYDPRGFNIVRLSGSTLTLEDFNKAAATHGFLSKKRMLIIENLGQNKNKTLLDTVRDAL
;
A
#
# COMPACT_ATOMS: atom_id res chain seq x y z
N MET A 1 0.94 10.86 -2.56
CA MET A 1 1.14 10.20 -3.87
C MET A 1 0.61 8.80 -3.76
N ILE A 2 -0.34 8.43 -4.61
CA ILE A 2 -0.98 7.13 -4.60
C ILE A 2 -0.73 6.46 -5.96
N LEU A 3 -0.53 5.14 -5.96
CA LEU A 3 -0.27 4.33 -7.14
C LEU A 3 -1.27 3.18 -7.14
N LEU A 4 -2.16 3.17 -8.14
CA LEU A 4 -3.11 2.09 -8.33
C LEU A 4 -2.55 1.10 -9.35
N LEU A 5 -2.26 -0.13 -8.92
CA LEU A 5 -1.90 -1.23 -9.80
C LEU A 5 -3.12 -2.14 -9.95
N HIS A 6 -3.79 -2.07 -11.10
CA HIS A 6 -4.96 -2.88 -11.41
C HIS A 6 -4.86 -3.45 -12.83
N GLY A 7 -5.62 -4.52 -13.10
CA GLY A 7 -5.69 -5.16 -14.41
C GLY A 7 -5.59 -6.69 -14.35
N PRO A 8 -5.93 -7.38 -15.46
CA PRO A 8 -5.97 -8.84 -15.51
C PRO A 8 -4.59 -9.49 -15.49
N ASN A 9 -3.53 -8.76 -15.88
CA ASN A 9 -2.16 -9.28 -15.91
C ASN A 9 -1.47 -9.12 -14.55
N THR A 10 -1.65 -10.13 -13.69
CA THR A 10 -1.03 -10.18 -12.36
C THR A 10 0.49 -10.23 -12.42
N PHE A 11 1.09 -10.82 -13.45
CA PHE A 11 2.54 -10.94 -13.55
C PHE A 11 3.21 -9.56 -13.70
N LEU A 12 2.72 -8.74 -14.63
CA LEU A 12 3.26 -7.40 -14.87
C LEU A 12 3.02 -6.45 -13.71
N SER A 13 1.84 -6.50 -13.08
CA SER A 13 1.55 -5.68 -11.90
C SER A 13 2.47 -6.02 -10.72
N ARG A 14 2.72 -7.32 -10.47
CA ARG A 14 3.67 -7.78 -9.45
C ARG A 14 5.11 -7.38 -9.78
N GLN A 15 5.52 -7.46 -11.04
CA GLN A 15 6.84 -6.99 -11.48
C GLN A 15 7.00 -5.49 -11.26
N ARG A 16 5.97 -4.68 -11.59
CA ARG A 16 5.99 -3.23 -11.36
C ARG A 16 6.05 -2.89 -9.87
N LEU A 17 5.29 -3.60 -9.04
CA LEU A 17 5.33 -3.45 -7.58
C LEU A 17 6.74 -3.73 -7.03
N ARG A 18 7.41 -4.79 -7.48
CA ARG A 18 8.79 -5.09 -7.05
C ARG A 18 9.75 -3.95 -7.39
N LYS A 19 9.69 -3.41 -8.62
CA LYS A 19 10.52 -2.26 -9.03
C LYS A 19 10.26 -1.02 -8.17
N LEU A 20 9.01 -0.75 -7.79
CA LEU A 20 8.65 0.37 -6.92
C LEU A 20 9.22 0.19 -5.51
N ILE A 21 9.13 -1.02 -4.95
CA ILE A 21 9.70 -1.38 -3.64
C ILE A 21 11.21 -1.20 -3.66
N GLU A 22 11.90 -1.72 -4.67
CA GLU A 22 13.35 -1.59 -4.81
C GLU A 22 13.80 -0.13 -4.93
N GLY A 23 13.10 0.66 -5.76
CA GLY A 23 13.35 2.09 -5.90
C GLY A 23 13.13 2.85 -4.58
N PHE A 24 12.09 2.50 -3.82
CA PHE A 24 11.83 3.08 -2.51
C PHE A 24 12.93 2.71 -1.50
N LYS A 25 13.32 1.44 -1.44
CA LYS A 25 14.40 0.99 -0.55
C LYS A 25 15.71 1.73 -0.85
N LYS A 26 16.09 1.78 -2.13
CA LYS A 26 17.34 2.45 -2.55
C LYS A 26 17.36 3.94 -2.19
N LYS A 27 16.22 4.64 -2.28
CA LYS A 27 16.16 6.10 -2.13
C LYS A 27 15.83 6.58 -0.71
N TYR A 28 15.00 5.84 0.03
CA TYR A 28 14.41 6.33 1.28
C TYR A 28 14.57 5.38 2.46
N ASP A 29 14.72 4.08 2.23
CA ASP A 29 14.76 3.09 3.32
C ASP A 29 15.53 1.81 2.93
N PRO A 30 16.87 1.85 2.97
CA PRO A 30 17.70 0.71 2.57
C PRO A 30 17.43 -0.55 3.39
N ARG A 31 16.98 -0.40 4.64
CA ARG A 31 16.69 -1.51 5.55
C ARG A 31 15.26 -2.06 5.39
N GLY A 32 14.34 -1.27 4.85
CA GLY A 32 12.98 -1.69 4.53
C GLY A 32 12.00 -1.70 5.71
N PHE A 33 12.33 -1.04 6.83
CA PHE A 33 11.50 -0.96 8.02
C PHE A 33 10.21 -0.13 7.84
N ASN A 34 10.17 0.71 6.82
CA ASN A 34 9.09 1.66 6.53
C ASN A 34 8.20 1.19 5.38
N ILE A 35 8.26 -0.11 5.06
CA ILE A 35 7.41 -0.75 4.06
C ILE A 35 6.41 -1.64 4.78
N VAL A 36 5.13 -1.31 4.67
CA VAL A 36 4.04 -2.08 5.28
C VAL A 36 3.19 -2.70 4.20
N ARG A 37 2.94 -4.00 4.33
CA ARG A 37 2.04 -4.77 3.47
C ARG A 37 0.79 -5.13 4.24
N LEU A 38 -0.36 -4.80 3.68
CA LEU A 38 -1.67 -5.14 4.22
C LEU A 38 -2.44 -5.99 3.22
N SER A 39 -3.16 -6.99 3.73
CA SER A 39 -4.10 -7.77 2.95
C SER A 39 -5.41 -6.99 2.83
N GLY A 40 -5.71 -6.47 1.65
CA GLY A 40 -6.93 -5.75 1.35
C GLY A 40 -8.20 -6.56 1.56
N SER A 41 -8.15 -7.90 1.46
CA SER A 41 -9.31 -8.78 1.66
C SER A 41 -9.86 -8.78 3.09
N THR A 42 -8.99 -8.58 4.10
CA THR A 42 -9.34 -8.56 5.52
C THR A 42 -9.14 -7.20 6.16
N LEU A 43 -8.80 -6.18 5.35
CA LEU A 43 -8.46 -4.86 5.82
C LEU A 43 -9.68 -4.17 6.44
N THR A 44 -9.51 -3.61 7.63
CA THR A 44 -10.51 -2.73 8.26
C THR A 44 -10.13 -1.26 8.08
N LEU A 45 -11.11 -0.37 8.25
CA LEU A 45 -10.87 1.07 8.16
C LEU A 45 -9.90 1.54 9.25
N GLU A 46 -9.98 0.94 10.43
CA GLU A 46 -9.08 1.21 11.54
C GLU A 46 -7.64 0.81 11.21
N ASP A 47 -7.43 -0.37 10.61
CA ASP A 47 -6.10 -0.82 10.19
C ASP A 47 -5.48 0.09 9.13
N PHE A 48 -6.29 0.52 8.16
CA PHE A 48 -5.87 1.48 7.14
C PHE A 48 -5.46 2.82 7.77
N ASN A 49 -6.32 3.39 8.61
CA ASN A 49 -6.06 4.67 9.27
C ASN A 49 -4.83 4.59 10.17
N LYS A 50 -4.67 3.53 10.95
CA LYS A 50 -3.46 3.30 11.75
C LYS A 50 -2.23 3.25 10.86
N ALA A 51 -2.26 2.46 9.79
CA ALA A 51 -1.11 2.28 8.91
C ALA A 51 -0.74 3.56 8.12
N ALA A 52 -1.72 4.39 7.78
CA ALA A 52 -1.54 5.67 7.10
C ALA A 52 -1.09 6.79 8.04
N ALA A 53 -1.63 6.85 9.26
CA ALA A 53 -1.28 7.85 10.27
C ALA A 53 0.05 7.56 10.98
N THR A 54 0.52 6.31 10.97
CA THR A 54 1.80 5.95 11.59
C THR A 54 2.95 6.61 10.83
N HIS A 55 3.66 7.52 11.49
CA HIS A 55 4.89 8.11 10.98
C HIS A 55 5.97 7.05 10.74
N GLY A 56 6.81 7.25 9.71
CA GLY A 56 7.94 6.37 9.42
C GLY A 56 8.96 6.38 10.55
N PHE A 57 9.45 5.21 10.96
CA PHE A 57 10.52 5.08 11.93
C PHE A 57 11.85 5.46 11.26
N LEU A 58 12.42 6.61 11.66
CA LEU A 58 13.70 7.14 11.18
C LEU A 58 13.82 7.36 9.66
N SER A 59 12.72 7.33 8.91
CA SER A 59 12.69 7.66 7.48
C SER A 59 11.75 8.83 7.20
N LYS A 60 12.11 9.64 6.20
CA LYS A 60 11.28 10.77 5.75
C LYS A 60 9.99 10.34 5.03
N LYS A 61 9.89 9.06 4.62
CA LYS A 61 8.76 8.54 3.82
C LYS A 61 8.45 7.10 4.23
N ARG A 62 7.16 6.75 4.24
CA ARG A 62 6.62 5.40 4.46
C ARG A 62 5.95 4.90 3.17
N MET A 63 6.08 3.61 2.90
CA MET A 63 5.40 2.95 1.78
C MET A 63 4.37 1.98 2.33
N LEU A 64 3.09 2.24 2.02
CA LEU A 64 1.99 1.35 2.33
C LEU A 64 1.58 0.60 1.05
N ILE A 65 1.49 -0.72 1.13
CA ILE A 65 1.11 -1.61 0.03
C ILE A 65 -0.14 -2.35 0.46
N ILE A 66 -1.23 -2.16 -0.27
CA ILE A 66 -2.49 -2.85 -0.03
C ILE A 66 -2.76 -3.77 -1.21
N GLU A 67 -2.77 -5.08 -0.96
CA GLU A 67 -2.96 -6.08 -2.01
C GLU A 67 -4.39 -6.61 -2.01
N ASN A 68 -4.96 -6.92 -3.18
CA ASN A 68 -6.31 -7.49 -3.29
C ASN A 68 -7.44 -6.64 -2.66
N LEU A 69 -7.30 -5.30 -2.68
CA LEU A 69 -8.32 -4.38 -2.13
C LEU A 69 -9.72 -4.63 -2.73
N GLY A 70 -9.82 -4.97 -4.02
CA GLY A 70 -11.09 -5.25 -4.68
C GLY A 70 -11.81 -6.51 -4.21
N GLN A 71 -11.19 -7.36 -3.37
CA GLN A 71 -11.83 -8.52 -2.76
C GLN A 71 -12.50 -8.18 -1.43
N ASN A 72 -12.33 -6.95 -0.93
CA ASN A 72 -12.95 -6.52 0.32
C ASN A 72 -14.45 -6.27 0.12
N LYS A 73 -15.28 -6.82 1.02
CA LYS A 73 -16.74 -6.60 1.00
C LYS A 73 -17.17 -5.32 1.71
N ASN A 74 -16.24 -4.66 2.42
CA ASN A 74 -16.53 -3.48 3.20
C ASN A 74 -16.58 -2.22 2.31
N LYS A 75 -17.79 -1.83 1.92
CA LYS A 75 -18.04 -0.68 1.05
C LYS A 75 -17.53 0.64 1.63
N THR A 76 -17.66 0.85 2.94
CA THR A 76 -17.22 2.10 3.58
C THR A 76 -15.72 2.30 3.49
N LEU A 77 -14.94 1.21 3.51
CA LEU A 77 -13.49 1.28 3.30
C LEU A 77 -13.15 1.64 1.86
N LEU A 78 -13.85 1.03 0.89
CA LEU A 78 -13.65 1.33 -0.53
C LEU A 78 -13.99 2.79 -0.85
N ASP A 79 -15.07 3.31 -0.28
CA ASP A 79 -15.48 4.70 -0.43
C ASP A 79 -14.44 5.64 0.20
N THR A 80 -13.96 5.32 1.41
CA THR A 80 -12.92 6.14 2.06
C THR A 80 -11.61 6.17 1.26
N VAL A 81 -11.19 5.01 0.72
CA VAL A 81 -9.99 4.94 -0.14
C VAL A 81 -10.22 5.70 -1.44
N ARG A 82 -11.44 5.66 -2.00
CA ARG A 82 -11.81 6.43 -3.20
C ARG A 82 -11.74 7.93 -2.95
N ASP A 83 -12.22 8.40 -1.80
CA ASP A 83 -12.22 9.83 -1.47
C ASP A 83 -10.81 10.34 -1.11
N ALA A 84 -9.90 9.44 -0.74
CA ALA A 84 -8.49 9.75 -0.50
C ALA A 84 -7.61 9.70 -1.77
N LEU A 85 -8.13 9.14 -2.87
CA LEU A 85 -7.45 9.04 -4.19
C LEU A 85 -7.54 10.34 -4.97
#